data_AF-F3FQ91-F1
#
_entry.id   AF-F3FQ91-F1
#
_cell.length_a   1.000
_cell.length_b   1.000
_cell.length_c   1.000
_cell.angle_alpha   90.00
_cell.angle_beta   90.00
_cell.angle_gamma   90.00
#
_symmetry.space_group_name_H-M   'P 1'
#
loop_
_entity.id
_entity.type
_entity.pdbx_description
1 polymer ?
#
loop_
_entity_poly.entity_id
_entity_poly.type
_entity_poly.pdbx_seq_one_letter_code
_entity_poly.pdbx_strand_id
1 'polypeptide(L)'
;MLSIAGVIGAGLFVGSGHAIAEAGPAVLLAYAAAGTLVVLVMRMLAEMAVASPDTGSFSTYADRAIGHWAGFTIGWLYWWFWVLVIPLEANAAATILHAWFPNIAIWMFTLVIT
;
A
#
# COMPACT_ATOMS: atom_id res chain seq x y z
N MET A 1 1.11 10.20 11.08
CA MET A 1 1.75 10.86 9.94
C MET A 1 1.22 10.24 8.66
N LEU A 2 0.70 11.03 7.72
CA LEU A 2 0.38 10.53 6.38
C LEU A 2 1.65 10.70 5.54
N SER A 3 2.43 9.62 5.36
CA SER A 3 3.59 9.68 4.47
C SER A 3 3.08 9.70 3.04
N ILE A 4 2.93 10.89 2.45
CA ILE A 4 2.59 11.06 1.03
C ILE A 4 3.60 10.28 0.15
N ALA A 5 4.86 10.28 0.54
CA ALA A 5 5.92 9.51 -0.10
C ALA A 5 5.73 7.99 0.00
N GLY A 6 5.05 7.49 1.03
CA GLY A 6 4.75 6.06 1.17
C GLY A 6 3.53 5.60 0.36
N VAL A 7 2.67 6.53 -0.05
CA VAL A 7 1.46 6.23 -0.87
C VAL A 7 1.75 6.37 -2.36
N ILE A 8 2.63 7.29 -2.75
CA ILE A 8 3.04 7.48 -4.14
C ILE A 8 4.22 6.54 -4.45
N GLY A 9 3.91 5.31 -4.86
CA GLY A 9 4.89 4.27 -5.23
C GLY A 9 4.78 3.83 -6.70
N ALA A 10 5.52 2.78 -7.05
CA ALA A 10 5.46 2.09 -8.34
C ALA A 10 4.05 1.59 -8.65
N GLY A 11 3.23 1.29 -7.65
CA GLY A 11 1.80 1.01 -7.81
C GLY A 11 1.03 2.10 -8.60
N LEU A 12 1.40 3.38 -8.47
CA LEU A 12 0.75 4.47 -9.21
C LEU A 12 1.06 4.41 -10.71
N PHE A 13 2.26 3.98 -11.10
CA PHE A 13 2.68 3.99 -12.50
C PHE A 13 2.52 2.61 -13.15
N VAL A 14 3.13 1.58 -12.55
CA VAL A 14 3.11 0.20 -13.05
C VAL A 14 1.74 -0.44 -12.80
N GLY A 15 1.20 -0.28 -11.60
CA GLY A 15 -0.12 -0.82 -11.24
C GLY A 15 -1.25 -0.17 -12.05
N SER A 16 -1.23 1.16 -12.19
CA SER A 16 -2.25 1.86 -12.99
C SER A 16 -2.17 1.52 -14.47
N GLY A 17 -0.97 1.35 -15.03
CA GLY A 17 -0.80 0.91 -16.41
C GLY A 17 -1.49 -0.43 -16.66
N HIS A 18 -1.32 -1.39 -15.75
CA HIS A 18 -1.99 -2.69 -15.83
C HIS A 18 -3.51 -2.57 -15.72
N ALA A 19 -4.01 -1.81 -14.73
CA ALA A 19 -5.45 -1.63 -14.53
C ALA A 19 -6.13 -0.91 -15.71
N ILE A 20 -5.47 0.09 -16.31
CA ILE A 20 -5.95 0.77 -17.52
C ILE A 20 -5.95 -0.19 -18.72
N ALA A 21 -4.92 -1.01 -18.87
CA ALA A 21 -4.84 -1.97 -19.98
C ALA A 21 -5.96 -3.02 -19.93
N GLU A 22 -6.34 -3.45 -18.73
CA GLU A 22 -7.39 -4.46 -18.52
C GLU A 22 -8.81 -3.87 -18.58
N ALA A 23 -9.07 -2.78 -17.86
CA ALA A 23 -10.42 -2.21 -17.70
C ALA A 23 -10.72 -1.05 -18.68
N GLY A 24 -9.71 -0.50 -19.35
CA GLY A 24 -9.86 0.67 -20.20
C GLY A 24 -10.38 1.90 -19.43
N PRO A 25 -11.21 2.76 -20.05
CA PRO A 25 -11.74 3.96 -19.40
C PRO A 25 -12.58 3.68 -18.13
N ALA A 26 -13.12 2.46 -17.99
CA ALA A 26 -13.92 2.08 -16.83
C ALA A 26 -13.11 2.03 -15.53
N VAL A 27 -11.78 1.98 -15.60
CA VAL A 27 -10.88 2.02 -14.42
C VAL A 27 -11.13 3.26 -13.54
N LEU A 28 -11.61 4.36 -14.13
CA LEU A 28 -11.94 5.58 -13.38
C LEU A 28 -13.06 5.34 -12.37
N LEU A 29 -14.03 4.49 -12.68
CA LEU A 29 -15.10 4.12 -11.75
C LEU A 29 -14.55 3.29 -10.59
N ALA A 30 -13.64 2.36 -10.89
CA ALA A 30 -12.98 1.56 -9.87
C ALA A 30 -12.13 2.43 -8.93
N TYR A 31 -11.35 3.38 -9.47
CA TYR A 31 -10.57 4.32 -8.67
C TYR A 31 -11.41 5.30 -7.88
N ALA A 32 -12.52 5.79 -8.44
CA ALA A 32 -13.45 6.63 -7.69
C ALA A 32 -14.03 5.85 -6.50
N ALA A 33 -14.51 4.62 -6.72
CA ALA A 33 -15.07 3.79 -5.66
C ALA A 33 -14.04 3.44 -4.58
N ALA A 34 -12.85 2.98 -4.98
CA ALA A 34 -11.75 2.66 -4.06
C ALA A 34 -11.28 3.89 -3.29
N GLY A 35 -11.11 5.03 -3.96
CA GLY A 35 -10.71 6.29 -3.35
C GLY A 35 -11.74 6.79 -2.33
N THR A 36 -13.03 6.75 -2.66
CA THR A 36 -14.10 7.08 -1.70
C THR A 36 -14.05 6.16 -0.48
N LEU A 37 -13.89 4.85 -0.68
CA LEU A 37 -13.78 3.90 0.44
C LEU A 37 -12.60 4.23 1.35
N VAL A 38 -11.42 4.50 0.78
CA VAL A 38 -10.22 4.87 1.54
C VAL A 38 -10.44 6.16 2.34
N VAL A 39 -11.07 7.19 1.75
CA VAL A 39 -11.40 8.44 2.45
C VAL A 39 -12.31 8.17 3.64
N LEU A 40 -13.35 7.34 3.46
CA LEU A 40 -14.26 6.99 4.55
C LEU A 40 -13.55 6.24 5.68
N VAL A 41 -12.71 5.26 5.36
CA VAL A 41 -11.92 4.49 6.34
C VAL A 41 -10.96 5.40 7.10
N MET A 42 -10.23 6.28 6.40
CA MET A 42 -9.30 7.22 7.03
C MET A 42 -10.02 8.21 7.94
N ARG A 43 -11.23 8.66 7.56
CA ARG A 43 -12.06 9.56 8.37
C ARG A 43 -12.55 8.86 9.64
N MET A 44 -13.01 7.62 9.56
CA MET A 44 -13.40 6.82 10.73
C MET A 44 -12.21 6.55 11.66
N LEU A 45 -11.04 6.21 11.10
CA LEU A 45 -9.80 6.03 11.87
C LEU A 45 -9.38 7.32 12.59
N ALA A 46 -9.49 8.46 11.92
CA ALA A 46 -9.17 9.76 12.51
C ALA A 46 -10.10 10.09 13.69
N GLU A 47 -11.40 9.81 13.58
CA GLU A 47 -12.35 10.00 14.67
C GLU A 47 -12.00 9.13 15.89
N MET A 48 -11.65 7.86 15.67
CA MET A 48 -11.21 6.97 16.75
C MET A 48 -9.91 7.46 17.41
N ALA A 49 -8.96 7.95 16.60
CA ALA A 49 -7.69 8.46 17.11
C ALA A 49 -7.86 9.75 17.94
N VAL A 50 -8.82 10.60 17.58
CA VAL A 50 -9.15 11.80 18.37
C VAL A 50 -9.90 11.43 19.65
N ALA A 51 -10.82 10.46 19.59
CA ALA A 51 -11.63 10.04 20.74
C ALA A 51 -10.81 9.30 21.80
N SER A 52 -9.77 8.57 21.42
CA SER A 52 -8.90 7.83 22.34
C SER A 52 -7.45 7.90 21.89
N PRO A 53 -6.75 9.01 22.19
CA PRO A 53 -5.37 9.20 21.75
C PRO A 53 -4.46 8.09 22.31
N ASP A 54 -3.87 7.32 21.41
CA ASP A 54 -2.90 6.28 21.72
C ASP A 54 -1.69 6.42 20.79
N THR A 55 -0.50 6.08 21.29
CA THR A 55 0.73 6.05 20.50
C THR A 55 0.87 4.77 19.66
N GLY A 56 -0.02 3.80 19.87
CA GLY A 56 -0.10 2.55 19.14
C GLY A 56 -0.60 2.69 17.70
N SER A 57 -0.51 1.59 16.96
CA SER A 57 -1.01 1.48 15.58
C SER A 57 -2.53 1.33 15.53
N PHE A 58 -3.11 1.33 14.34
CA PHE A 58 -4.54 1.08 14.15
C PHE A 58 -5.00 -0.30 14.62
N SER A 59 -4.09 -1.26 14.78
CA SER A 59 -4.36 -2.53 15.47
C SER A 59 -4.79 -2.33 16.92
N THR A 60 -4.29 -1.30 17.61
CA THR A 60 -4.70 -0.97 18.98
C THR A 60 -6.17 -0.53 19.05
N TYR A 61 -6.65 0.23 18.06
CA TYR A 61 -8.06 0.60 17.98
C TYR A 61 -8.94 -0.63 17.72
N ALA A 62 -8.49 -1.57 16.88
CA ALA A 62 -9.22 -2.81 16.65
C ALA A 62 -9.25 -3.75 17.86
N ASP A 63 -8.13 -3.86 18.58
CA ASP A 63 -8.03 -4.60 19.85
C ASP A 63 -9.07 -4.10 20.86
N ARG A 64 -9.15 -2.78 21.02
CA ARG A 64 -10.08 -2.13 21.96
C ARG A 64 -11.54 -2.19 21.50
N ALA A 65 -11.81 -2.03 20.20
CA ALA A 65 -13.19 -1.93 19.69
C ALA A 65 -13.86 -3.29 19.48
N ILE A 66 -13.11 -4.31 19.06
CA ILE A 66 -13.65 -5.63 18.68
C ILE A 66 -13.13 -6.74 19.60
N GLY A 67 -11.91 -6.61 20.10
CA GLY A 67 -11.27 -7.57 21.00
C GLY A 67 -9.89 -7.99 20.54
N HIS A 68 -9.17 -8.68 21.42
CA HIS A 68 -7.74 -8.97 21.25
C HIS A 68 -7.38 -9.70 19.95
N TRP A 69 -8.22 -10.64 19.53
CA TRP A 69 -8.01 -11.39 18.28
C TRP A 69 -7.97 -10.46 17.05
N ALA A 70 -8.82 -9.43 17.02
CA ALA A 70 -8.91 -8.50 15.90
C ALA A 70 -7.67 -7.61 15.84
N GLY A 71 -7.20 -7.13 16.99
CA GLY A 71 -5.95 -6.38 17.10
C GLY A 71 -4.75 -7.18 16.62
N PHE A 72 -4.63 -8.43 17.07
CA PHE A 72 -3.56 -9.34 16.64
C PHE A 72 -3.60 -9.60 15.13
N THR A 73 -4.77 -9.96 14.58
CA THR A 73 -4.92 -10.23 13.14
C THR A 73 -4.58 -9.01 12.29
N ILE A 74 -5.07 -7.83 12.66
CA ILE A 74 -4.80 -6.59 11.91
C ILE A 74 -3.33 -6.21 11.98
N GLY A 75 -2.70 -6.35 13.15
CA GLY A 75 -1.25 -6.15 13.29
C GLY A 75 -0.45 -7.08 12.38
N TRP A 76 -0.84 -8.36 12.31
CA TRP A 76 -0.17 -9.35 11.47
C TRP A 76 -0.36 -9.08 9.98
N LEU A 77 -1.59 -8.76 9.56
CA LEU A 77 -1.90 -8.39 8.17
C LEU A 77 -1.13 -7.15 7.74
N TYR A 78 -0.99 -6.17 8.64
CA TYR A 78 -0.20 -4.96 8.35
C TYR A 78 1.28 -5.26 8.19
N TRP A 79 1.85 -6.07 9.08
CA TRP A 79 3.25 -6.50 8.95
C TRP A 79 3.47 -7.27 7.63
N TRP A 80 2.58 -8.22 7.33
CA TRP A 80 2.65 -9.00 6.09
C TRP A 80 2.53 -8.14 4.84
N PHE A 81 1.65 -7.15 4.83
CA PHE A 81 1.52 -6.18 3.75
C PHE A 81 2.86 -5.49 3.46
N TRP A 82 3.58 -5.04 4.50
CA TRP A 82 4.89 -4.40 4.31
C TRP A 82 5.98 -5.35 3.83
N VAL A 83 5.98 -6.60 4.29
CA VAL A 83 6.89 -7.64 3.79
C VAL A 83 6.69 -7.89 2.29
N LEU A 84 5.46 -7.78 1.79
CA LEU A 84 5.15 -7.97 0.37
C LEU A 84 5.35 -6.71 -0.48
N VAL A 85 5.05 -5.53 0.06
CA VAL A 85 5.16 -4.26 -0.68
C VAL A 85 6.59 -3.93 -1.06
N ILE A 86 7.56 -4.13 -0.15
CA ILE A 86 8.96 -3.82 -0.40
C ILE A 86 9.52 -4.54 -1.64
N PRO A 87 9.46 -5.89 -1.75
CA PRO A 87 9.97 -6.59 -2.93
C PRO A 87 9.15 -6.33 -4.20
N LEU A 88 7.85 -5.99 -4.08
CA LEU A 88 7.01 -5.62 -5.22
C LEU A 88 7.50 -4.30 -5.84
N GLU A 89 7.69 -3.28 -5.01
CA GLU A 89 8.19 -1.96 -5.40
C GLU A 89 9.62 -2.06 -5.97
N ALA A 90 10.48 -2.86 -5.34
CA ALA A 90 11.84 -3.12 -5.83
C ALA A 90 11.86 -3.80 -7.20
N ASN A 91 11.00 -4.81 -7.44
CA ASN A 91 10.89 -5.46 -8.75
C ASN A 91 10.35 -4.51 -9.83
N ALA A 92 9.37 -3.69 -9.50
CA ALA A 92 8.84 -2.70 -10.44
C ALA A 92 9.94 -1.70 -10.86
N ALA A 93 10.69 -1.17 -9.90
CA ALA A 93 11.82 -0.28 -10.17
C ALA A 93 12.94 -0.98 -10.98
N ALA A 94 13.29 -2.23 -10.63
CA ALA A 94 14.27 -3.02 -11.34
C ALA A 94 13.88 -3.29 -12.80
N THR A 95 12.59 -3.52 -13.06
CA THR A 95 12.07 -3.73 -14.42
C THR A 95 12.23 -2.48 -15.27
N ILE A 96 11.96 -1.30 -14.70
CA ILE A 96 12.14 -0.01 -15.38
C ILE A 96 13.62 0.23 -15.70
N LEU A 97 14.52 0.01 -14.73
CA LEU A 97 15.96 0.17 -14.94
C LEU A 97 16.54 -0.81 -15.95
N HIS A 98 16.08 -2.06 -15.93
CA HIS A 98 16.46 -3.07 -16.92
C HIS A 98 16.03 -2.67 -18.34
N ALA A 99 14.87 -2.01 -18.48
CA ALA A 99 14.44 -1.49 -19.80
C ALA A 99 15.39 -0.41 -20.34
N TRP A 100 16.07 0.36 -19.47
CA TRP A 100 17.06 1.36 -19.88
C TRP A 100 18.46 0.76 -20.07
N PHE A 101 18.82 -0.24 -19.26
CA PHE A 101 20.11 -0.91 -19.30
C PHE A 101 19.94 -2.43 -19.47
N PRO A 102 19.59 -2.90 -20.67
CA PRO A 102 19.28 -4.33 -20.92
C PRO A 102 20.49 -5.26 -20.76
N ASN A 103 21.70 -4.72 -20.66
CA ASN A 103 22.93 -5.49 -20.42
C ASN A 103 23.10 -5.93 -18.96
N ILE A 104 22.36 -5.31 -18.02
CA ILE A 104 22.45 -5.63 -16.60
C ILE A 104 21.23 -6.46 -16.22
N ALA A 105 21.45 -7.64 -15.64
CA ALA A 105 20.38 -8.54 -15.28
C ALA A 105 19.45 -7.95 -14.21
N ILE A 106 18.15 -8.18 -14.33
CA ILE A 106 17.12 -7.57 -13.48
C ILE A 106 17.33 -7.86 -11.99
N TRP A 107 17.81 -9.06 -11.63
CA TRP A 107 18.07 -9.46 -10.25
C TRP A 107 19.14 -8.60 -9.57
N MET A 108 20.10 -8.07 -10.34
CA MET A 108 21.13 -7.18 -9.80
C MET A 108 20.51 -5.85 -9.36
N PHE A 109 19.59 -5.31 -10.15
CA PHE A 109 18.84 -4.10 -9.76
C PHE A 109 17.93 -4.39 -8.56
N THR A 110 17.20 -5.50 -8.56
CA THR A 110 16.33 -5.87 -7.43
C THR A 110 17.13 -6.00 -6.13
N LEU A 111 18.32 -6.61 -6.16
CA LEU A 111 19.16 -6.79 -4.97
C LEU A 111 19.74 -5.48 -4.43
N VAL A 112 20.01 -4.50 -5.29
CA VAL A 112 20.54 -3.19 -4.87
C VAL A 112 19.44 -2.27 -4.31
N ILE A 113 18.20 -2.44 -4.78
CA ILE A 113 17.06 -1.58 -4.40
C ILE A 113 16.37 -2.07 -3.13
N THR A 114 16.36 -3.40 -2.88
CA THR A 114 15.73 -4.03 -1.71
C THR A 114 16.61 -3.87 -0.47
#